data_AF-A0A915MPQ7-F1
#
_entry.id   AF-A0A915MPQ7-F1
#
_cell.length_a   1.000
_cell.length_b   1.000
_cell.length_c   1.000
_cell.angle_alpha   90.00
_cell.angle_beta   90.00
_cell.angle_gamma   90.00
#
_symmetry.space_group_name_H-M   'P 1'
#
loop_
_entity.id
_entity.type
_entity.pdbx_description
1 polymer ?
#
loop_
_entity_poly.entity_id
_entity_poly.type
_entity_poly.pdbx_seq_one_letter_code
_entity_poly.pdbx_strand_id
1 'polypeptide(L)'
;MDLSEAAARPPPPPPCQFVTDFDSRTQWPRCKDAINNVFNQADCESCWAVSVAGAYTDRYCIQRAKKLLNTSSSDPHFRFSALDILSCTHPLQDGCTTGLGFPYDA
;
A
#
# COMPACT_ATOMS: atom_id res chain seq x y z
N MET A 1 -26.59 11.51 38.28
CA MET A 1 -25.62 11.14 37.24
C MET A 1 -25.34 12.42 36.47
N ASP A 2 -24.19 13.00 36.75
CA ASP A 2 -23.80 14.34 36.35
C ASP A 2 -23.65 14.44 34.82
N LEU A 3 -24.28 15.44 34.19
CA LEU A 3 -24.26 15.69 32.75
C LEU A 3 -23.14 16.68 32.35
N SER A 4 -22.12 16.87 33.18
CA SER A 4 -21.14 17.96 33.02
C SER A 4 -19.90 17.68 32.18
N GLU A 5 -19.71 16.51 31.58
CA GLU A 5 -18.54 16.26 30.71
C GLU A 5 -18.91 15.65 29.35
N ALA A 6 -19.63 16.42 28.53
CA ALA A 6 -19.50 16.28 27.09
C ALA A 6 -18.16 16.90 26.69
N ALA A 7 -17.11 16.09 26.55
CA ALA A 7 -15.83 16.54 26.01
C ALA A 7 -16.09 17.28 24.69
N ALA A 8 -15.73 18.57 24.63
CA ALA A 8 -15.87 19.39 23.43
C ALA A 8 -15.22 18.66 22.24
N ARG A 9 -15.90 18.61 21.09
CA ARG A 9 -15.33 18.00 19.88
C ARG A 9 -13.99 18.70 19.58
N PRO A 10 -12.93 17.95 19.24
CA PRO A 10 -11.67 18.56 18.86
C PRO A 10 -11.89 19.50 17.66
N PRO A 11 -11.12 20.59 17.55
CA PRO A 11 -11.23 21.50 16.43
C PRO A 11 -11.05 20.74 15.12
N PRO A 12 -11.76 21.14 14.05
CA PRO A 12 -11.55 20.52 12.74
C PRO A 12 -10.08 20.68 12.35
N PRO A 13 -9.49 19.65 11.71
CA PRO A 13 -8.12 19.78 11.21
C PRO A 13 -8.05 20.98 10.24
N PRO A 14 -6.89 21.64 10.15
CA PRO A 14 -6.68 22.69 9.16
C PRO A 14 -7.02 22.17 7.75
N PRO A 15 -7.51 23.04 6.86
CA PRO A 15 -7.87 22.63 5.51
C PRO A 15 -6.68 21.99 4.81
N CYS A 16 -6.90 20.81 4.22
CA CYS A 16 -5.90 20.12 3.44
C CYS A 16 -5.49 21.02 2.25
N GLN A 17 -4.28 21.57 2.32
CA GLN A 17 -3.71 22.30 1.21
C GLN A 17 -3.06 21.29 0.25
N PHE A 18 -3.72 21.05 -0.89
CA PHE A 18 -3.18 20.17 -1.91
C PHE A 18 -2.09 20.91 -2.69
N VAL A 19 -0.91 20.31 -2.79
CA VAL A 19 0.16 20.78 -3.68
C VAL A 19 -0.17 20.29 -5.08
N THR A 20 -0.09 21.16 -6.08
CA THR A 20 -0.39 20.81 -7.48
C THR A 20 0.64 19.85 -8.09
N ASP A 21 1.83 19.80 -7.50
CA ASP A 21 2.96 18.97 -7.94
C ASP A 21 3.42 18.10 -6.77
N PHE A 22 3.14 16.80 -6.85
CA PHE A 22 3.55 15.81 -5.87
C PHE A 22 4.11 14.57 -6.55
N ASP A 23 5.32 14.16 -6.13
CA ASP A 23 5.95 12.92 -6.55
C ASP A 23 6.41 12.15 -5.32
N SER A 24 5.86 10.95 -5.11
CA SER A 24 6.22 10.04 -4.02
C SER A 24 7.73 9.75 -3.97
N ARG A 25 8.39 9.67 -5.12
CA ARG A 25 9.83 9.40 -5.22
C ARG A 25 10.67 10.55 -4.68
N THR A 26 10.17 11.77 -4.83
CA THR A 26 10.78 13.00 -4.30
C THR A 26 10.45 13.19 -2.83
N GLN A 27 9.21 12.88 -2.43
CA GLN A 27 8.77 13.01 -1.03
C GLN A 27 9.47 12.01 -0.10
N TRP A 28 9.78 10.80 -0.59
CA TRP A 28 10.44 9.75 0.20
C TRP A 28 11.73 9.27 -0.49
N PRO A 29 12.80 10.08 -0.50
CA PRO A 29 14.01 9.78 -1.26
C PRO A 29 14.73 8.53 -0.76
N ARG A 30 14.62 8.20 0.53
CA ARG A 30 15.15 6.94 1.13
C ARG A 30 14.46 5.67 0.64
N CYS A 31 13.32 5.82 -0.02
CA CYS A 31 12.51 4.75 -0.60
C CYS A 31 12.38 4.87 -2.11
N LYS A 32 13.17 5.77 -2.74
CA LYS A 32 13.08 6.04 -4.18
C LYS A 32 13.18 4.77 -5.02
N ASP A 33 14.10 3.88 -4.68
CA ASP A 33 14.32 2.64 -5.43
C ASP A 33 13.15 1.65 -5.31
N ALA A 34 12.45 1.64 -4.17
CA ALA A 34 11.24 0.84 -3.99
C ALA A 34 10.08 1.43 -4.81
N ILE A 35 9.84 2.74 -4.64
CA ILE A 35 8.71 3.47 -5.26
C ILE A 35 8.87 3.57 -6.78
N ASN A 36 10.10 3.70 -7.28
CA ASN A 36 10.37 3.82 -8.71
C ASN A 36 10.46 2.45 -9.42
N ASN A 37 10.20 1.34 -8.71
CA ASN A 37 10.23 0.03 -9.31
C ASN A 37 8.98 -0.23 -10.17
N VAL A 38 9.18 -0.46 -11.47
CA VAL A 38 8.10 -0.84 -12.38
C VAL A 38 7.98 -2.36 -12.42
N PHE A 39 6.82 -2.87 -12.01
CA PHE A 39 6.55 -4.31 -11.99
C PHE A 39 5.92 -4.76 -13.32
N ASN A 40 6.23 -5.98 -13.75
CA ASN A 40 5.62 -6.61 -14.92
C ASN A 40 4.74 -7.78 -14.45
N GLN A 41 3.44 -7.71 -14.75
CA GLN A 41 2.47 -8.75 -14.38
C GLN A 41 2.46 -9.96 -15.35
N ALA A 42 3.22 -9.89 -16.45
CA ALA A 42 3.22 -10.86 -17.55
C ALA A 42 1.82 -11.08 -18.16
N ASP A 43 1.63 -12.19 -18.87
CA ASP A 43 0.36 -12.59 -19.48
C ASP A 43 -0.55 -13.27 -18.43
N CYS A 44 -0.96 -12.48 -17.44
CA CYS A 44 -1.77 -12.91 -16.30
C CYS A 44 -2.55 -11.69 -15.80
N GLU A 45 -3.85 -11.81 -15.50
CA GLU A 45 -4.69 -10.70 -15.01
C GLU A 45 -4.43 -10.35 -13.53
N SER A 46 -3.17 -10.39 -13.11
CA SER A 46 -2.70 -10.20 -11.73
C SER A 46 -2.45 -8.75 -11.33
N CYS A 47 -2.99 -7.77 -12.09
CA CYS A 47 -2.78 -6.35 -11.79
C CYS A 47 -3.20 -5.98 -10.36
N TRP A 48 -4.24 -6.62 -9.84
CA TRP A 48 -4.72 -6.48 -8.47
C TRP A 48 -3.65 -6.90 -7.44
N ALA A 49 -2.97 -8.03 -7.65
CA ALA A 49 -1.97 -8.55 -6.74
C ALA A 49 -0.65 -7.78 -6.85
N VAL A 50 -0.23 -7.49 -8.08
CA VAL A 50 1.00 -6.74 -8.39
C VAL A 50 0.93 -5.30 -7.85
N SER A 51 -0.18 -4.60 -8.06
CA SER A 51 -0.34 -3.23 -7.57
C SER A 51 -0.37 -3.15 -6.03
N VAL A 52 -1.04 -4.11 -5.37
CA VAL A 52 -1.05 -4.20 -3.90
C VAL A 52 0.35 -4.50 -3.35
N ALA A 53 1.05 -5.50 -3.91
CA ALA A 53 2.40 -5.84 -3.46
C ALA A 53 3.39 -4.66 -3.62
N GLY A 54 3.30 -3.94 -4.73
CA GLY A 54 4.10 -2.74 -4.99
C GLY A 54 3.80 -1.63 -3.98
N ALA A 55 2.54 -1.22 -3.85
CA ALA A 55 2.16 -0.16 -2.92
C ALA A 55 2.44 -0.52 -1.45
N TYR A 56 2.32 -1.80 -1.07
CA TYR A 56 2.62 -2.25 0.29
C TYR A 56 4.13 -2.24 0.57
N THR A 57 4.95 -2.63 -0.40
CA THR A 57 6.41 -2.49 -0.36
C THR A 57 6.81 -1.04 -0.12
N ASP A 58 6.22 -0.09 -0.86
CA ASP A 58 6.48 1.34 -0.71
C ASP A 58 6.13 1.84 0.69
N ARG A 59 4.93 1.52 1.17
CA ARG A 59 4.45 1.92 2.51
C ARG A 59 5.31 1.34 3.62
N TYR A 60 5.73 0.08 3.49
CA TYR A 60 6.63 -0.56 4.45
C TYR A 60 7.97 0.15 4.49
N CYS A 61 8.55 0.48 3.34
CA CYS A 61 9.77 1.27 3.27
C CYS A 61 9.60 2.64 3.95
N ILE A 62 8.54 3.38 3.62
CA ILE A 62 8.28 4.72 4.19
C ILE A 62 8.18 4.64 5.71
N GLN A 63 7.47 3.64 6.24
CA GLN A 63 7.31 3.46 7.68
C GLN A 63 8.62 3.14 8.38
N ARG A 64 9.51 2.39 7.72
CA ARG A 64 10.85 2.09 8.24
C ARG A 64 11.80 3.27 8.15
N ALA A 65 11.73 4.04 7.06
CA ALA A 65 12.48 5.28 6.89
C ALA A 65 12.18 6.26 8.03
N LYS A 66 10.89 6.42 8.40
CA LYS A 66 10.45 7.23 9.55
C LYS A 66 11.06 6.79 10.88
N LYS A 67 11.32 5.49 11.04
CA LYS A 67 11.96 4.89 12.22
C LYS A 67 13.48 4.83 12.12
N LEU A 68 14.09 5.45 11.11
CA LEU A 68 15.53 5.41 10.83
C LEU A 68 16.11 3.98 10.68
N LEU A 69 15.27 3.02 10.28
CA LEU A 69 15.69 1.64 10.03
C LEU A 69 16.27 1.49 8.62
N ASN A 70 16.87 0.33 8.32
CA ASN A 70 17.27 -0.04 6.96
C ASN A 70 16.09 0.13 5.99
N THR A 71 16.36 0.59 4.78
CA THR A 71 15.42 0.77 3.66
C THR A 71 16.02 0.34 2.31
N SER A 72 17.09 -0.46 2.34
CA SER A 72 17.78 -0.89 1.13
C SER A 72 16.84 -1.68 0.22
N SER A 73 16.75 -1.26 -1.04
CA SER A 73 15.98 -1.95 -2.08
C SER A 73 16.58 -3.31 -2.48
N SER A 74 17.84 -3.55 -2.12
CA SER A 74 18.55 -4.83 -2.29
C SER A 74 18.28 -5.84 -1.18
N ASP A 75 17.65 -5.42 -0.08
CA ASP A 75 17.27 -6.33 1.00
C ASP A 75 15.95 -7.04 0.62
N PRO A 76 15.95 -8.38 0.47
CA PRO A 76 14.77 -9.12 0.04
C PRO A 76 13.63 -9.06 1.04
N HIS A 77 13.89 -8.72 2.32
CA HIS A 77 12.86 -8.58 3.34
C HIS A 77 11.98 -7.33 3.17
N PHE A 78 12.28 -6.47 2.18
CA PHE A 78 11.51 -5.28 1.89
C PHE A 78 10.48 -5.45 0.78
N ARG A 79 10.56 -6.52 -0.03
CA ARG A 79 9.66 -6.74 -1.16
C ARG A 79 8.60 -7.76 -0.82
N PHE A 80 7.33 -7.36 -0.95
CA PHE A 80 6.21 -8.28 -0.78
C PHE A 80 5.95 -9.04 -2.07
N SER A 81 5.63 -10.32 -1.94
CA SER A 81 5.42 -11.22 -3.06
C SER A 81 4.05 -11.01 -3.67
N ALA A 82 4.00 -10.49 -4.89
CA ALA A 82 2.77 -10.45 -5.68
C ALA A 82 2.23 -11.86 -5.94
N LEU A 83 3.11 -12.86 -6.10
CA LEU A 83 2.71 -14.24 -6.31
C LEU A 83 2.03 -14.86 -5.09
N ASP A 84 2.50 -14.54 -3.88
CA ASP A 84 1.87 -15.02 -2.64
C ASP A 84 0.47 -14.43 -2.48
N ILE A 85 0.34 -13.11 -2.72
CA ILE A 85 -0.96 -12.44 -2.76
C ILE A 85 -1.86 -13.07 -3.84
N LEU A 86 -1.31 -13.39 -5.02
CA LEU A 86 -2.05 -13.99 -6.13
C LEU A 86 -2.58 -15.39 -5.82
N SER A 87 -1.77 -16.25 -5.21
CA SER A 87 -2.07 -17.68 -5.07
C SER A 87 -2.68 -18.08 -3.72
N CYS A 88 -2.47 -17.28 -2.67
CA CYS A 88 -2.77 -17.69 -1.29
C CYS A 88 -3.97 -16.97 -0.67
N THR A 89 -4.64 -16.05 -1.39
CA THR A 89 -5.81 -15.30 -0.87
C THR A 89 -7.15 -16.02 -1.02
N HIS A 90 -7.15 -17.35 -1.06
CA HIS A 90 -8.39 -18.15 -1.10
C HIS A 90 -9.26 -17.88 0.15
N PRO A 91 -10.61 -17.80 0.03
CA PRO A 91 -11.43 -18.09 -1.15
C PRO A 91 -11.82 -16.87 -2.00
N LEU A 92 -11.16 -15.71 -1.82
CA LEU A 92 -11.71 -14.43 -2.29
C LEU A 92 -11.34 -14.06 -3.73
N GLN A 93 -10.36 -14.72 -4.36
CA GLN A 93 -9.79 -14.29 -5.66
C GLN A 93 -9.27 -15.47 -6.49
N ASP A 94 -9.43 -15.36 -7.81
CA ASP A 94 -9.19 -16.43 -8.79
C ASP A 94 -7.80 -16.31 -9.49
N GLY A 95 -6.79 -15.89 -8.74
CA GLY A 95 -5.39 -15.82 -9.21
C GLY A 95 -5.21 -14.95 -10.46
N CYS A 96 -4.81 -15.58 -11.57
CA CYS A 96 -4.54 -14.92 -12.86
C CYS A 96 -5.78 -14.54 -13.67
N THR A 97 -6.97 -14.74 -13.12
CA THR A 97 -8.20 -14.16 -13.66
C THR A 97 -8.56 -12.91 -12.85
N THR A 98 -9.39 -12.04 -13.42
CA THR A 98 -9.80 -10.76 -12.82
C THR A 98 -9.94 -10.86 -11.28
N GLY A 99 -9.40 -9.89 -10.53
CA GLY A 99 -9.49 -9.81 -9.06
C GLY A 99 -10.91 -9.59 -8.51
N LEU A 100 -11.93 -9.76 -9.34
CA LEU A 100 -13.33 -9.90 -8.95
C LEU A 100 -13.63 -11.39 -8.83
N GLY A 101 -13.35 -11.99 -7.67
CA GLY A 101 -14.06 -13.21 -7.31
C GLY A 101 -15.55 -12.90 -7.35
N PHE A 102 -16.33 -13.57 -8.21
CA PHE A 102 -17.77 -13.36 -8.30
C PHE A 102 -18.39 -13.60 -6.91
N PRO A 103 -19.00 -12.59 -6.25
CA PRO A 103 -19.63 -12.80 -4.96
C PRO A 103 -20.97 -13.57 -5.05
N TYR A 104 -21.33 -14.15 -6.20
CA TYR A 104 -22.66 -14.71 -6.45
C TYR A 104 -22.73 -16.11 -7.08
N ASP A 105 -21.63 -16.84 -7.23
CA ASP A 105 -21.69 -18.25 -7.65
C ASP A 105 -21.36 -19.19 -6.48
N ALA A 106 -22.22 -19.17 -5.45
CA ALA A 106 -22.30 -20.18 -4.40
C ALA A 106 -23.77 -20.54 -4.12
#